data_AF-A0A5C8IDE3-F1
#
_entry.id   AF-A0A5C8IDE3-F1
#
_cell.length_a   1.000
_cell.length_b   1.000
_cell.length_c   1.000
_cell.angle_alpha   90.00
_cell.angle_beta   90.00
_cell.angle_gamma   90.00
#
_symmetry.space_group_name_H-M   'P 1'
#
loop_
_entity.id
_entity.type
_entity.pdbx_description
1 polymer ?
#
loop_
_entity_poly.entity_id
_entity_poly.type
_entity_poly.pdbx_seq_one_letter_code
_entity_poly.pdbx_strand_id
1 'polypeptide(L)'
;MSALFADAARNWRKLRSEFEDYREQAYERAAEACRDHLLNRRGRAAHVDPYSLFMGPWARVQAYASEELLEWFAEHGRMTFEEFERQRIDALHYEEMAG
;
A
#
# COMPACT_ATOMS: atom_id res chain seq x y z
N MET A 1 -29.81 -10.54 4.40
CA MET A 1 -28.38 -10.79 4.72
C MET A 1 -28.26 -10.86 6.24
N SER A 2 -27.57 -11.85 6.81
CA SER A 2 -27.47 -11.99 8.27
C SER A 2 -26.63 -10.85 8.89
N ALA A 3 -26.93 -10.48 10.13
CA ALA A 3 -26.24 -9.39 10.85
C ALA A 3 -24.71 -9.64 10.93
N LEU A 4 -24.31 -10.89 11.21
CA LEU A 4 -22.89 -11.27 11.25
C LEU A 4 -22.16 -10.97 9.94
N PHE A 5 -22.78 -11.30 8.80
CA PHE A 5 -22.18 -11.02 7.48
C PHE A 5 -22.17 -9.52 7.16
N ALA A 6 -23.19 -8.79 7.59
CA ALA A 6 -23.23 -7.34 7.41
C ALA A 6 -22.12 -6.64 8.21
N ASP A 7 -21.83 -7.12 9.41
CA ASP A 7 -20.80 -6.59 10.30
C ASP A 7 -19.40 -6.89 9.74
N ALA A 8 -19.16 -8.14 9.32
CA ALA A 8 -17.92 -8.52 8.64
C ALA A 8 -17.65 -7.65 7.39
N ALA A 9 -18.67 -7.40 6.57
CA ALA A 9 -18.54 -6.54 5.40
C ALA A 9 -18.24 -5.07 5.75
N ARG A 10 -18.78 -4.54 6.87
CA ARG A 10 -18.45 -3.19 7.36
C ARG A 10 -17.00 -3.11 7.85
N ASN A 11 -16.55 -4.08 8.62
CA ASN A 11 -15.17 -4.15 9.11
C ASN A 11 -14.17 -4.26 7.96
N TRP A 12 -14.45 -5.12 6.97
CA TRP A 12 -13.61 -5.23 5.77
C TRP A 12 -13.53 -3.91 4.99
N ARG A 13 -14.65 -3.20 4.80
CA ARG A 13 -14.63 -1.88 4.14
C ARG A 13 -13.81 -0.85 4.93
N LYS A 14 -13.88 -0.88 6.26
CA LYS A 14 -13.07 -0.02 7.12
C LYS A 14 -11.58 -0.32 6.94
N LEU A 15 -11.17 -1.59 7.00
CA LEU A 15 -9.78 -2.00 6.76
C LEU A 15 -9.28 -1.59 5.37
N ARG A 16 -10.14 -1.69 4.33
CA ARG A 16 -9.79 -1.23 2.98
C ARG A 16 -9.57 0.27 2.91
N SER A 17 -10.37 1.07 3.63
CA SER A 17 -10.18 2.52 3.73
C SER A 17 -8.87 2.86 4.43
N GLU A 18 -8.59 2.23 5.57
CA GLU A 18 -7.35 2.47 6.32
C GLU A 18 -6.10 2.09 5.52
N PHE A 19 -6.17 1.04 4.71
CA PHE A 19 -5.09 0.68 3.80
C PHE A 19 -4.90 1.70 2.68
N GLU A 20 -5.98 2.30 2.18
CA GLU A 20 -5.90 3.39 1.21
C GLU A 20 -5.16 4.60 1.79
N ASP A 21 -5.51 4.99 3.02
CA ASP A 21 -4.87 6.10 3.73
C ASP A 21 -3.37 5.81 3.96
N TYR A 22 -3.02 4.57 4.34
CA TYR A 22 -1.62 4.14 4.45
C TYR A 22 -0.88 4.26 3.12
N ARG A 23 -1.52 3.82 2.03
CA ARG A 23 -0.93 3.84 0.68
C ARG A 23 -0.73 5.27 0.18
N GLU A 24 -1.70 6.15 0.40
CA GLU A 24 -1.62 7.57 0.05
C GLU A 24 -0.44 8.23 0.78
N GLN A 25 -0.31 8.02 2.10
CA GLN A 25 0.83 8.54 2.86
C GLN A 25 2.18 8.00 2.37
N ALA A 26 2.25 6.71 2.03
CA ALA A 26 3.47 6.12 1.48
C ALA A 26 3.83 6.75 0.12
N TYR A 27 2.83 6.99 -0.73
CA TYR A 27 3.01 7.65 -2.01
C TYR A 27 3.53 9.08 -1.85
N GLU A 28 2.91 9.89 -0.99
CA GLU A 28 3.32 11.28 -0.76
C GLU A 28 4.77 11.38 -0.28
N ARG A 29 5.17 10.53 0.68
CA ARG A 29 6.56 10.48 1.18
C ARG A 29 7.55 10.08 0.10
N ALA A 30 7.19 9.11 -0.74
CA ALA A 30 8.03 8.69 -1.85
C ALA A 30 8.12 9.78 -2.93
N ALA A 31 7.01 10.45 -3.24
CA ALA A 31 6.96 11.56 -4.19
C ALA A 31 7.88 12.70 -3.74
N GLU A 32 7.82 13.06 -2.45
CA GLU A 32 8.73 14.04 -1.85
C GLU A 32 10.19 13.59 -1.92
N ALA A 33 10.50 12.37 -1.47
CA ALA A 33 11.86 11.84 -1.43
C ALA A 33 12.49 11.71 -2.83
N CYS A 34 11.70 11.30 -3.83
CA CYS A 34 12.11 11.14 -5.22
C CYS A 34 11.91 12.41 -6.06
N ARG A 35 11.53 13.54 -5.47
CA ARG A 35 11.28 14.81 -6.19
C ARG A 35 10.34 14.63 -7.40
N ASP A 36 9.25 13.87 -7.20
CA ASP A 36 8.27 13.46 -8.22
C ASP A 36 8.83 12.61 -9.39
N HIS A 37 10.10 12.18 -9.34
CA HIS A 37 10.72 11.31 -10.33
C HIS A 37 10.49 9.82 -10.02
N LEU A 38 9.23 9.40 -9.98
CA LEU A 38 8.82 8.04 -9.58
C LEU A 38 8.94 6.97 -10.67
N LEU A 39 8.96 7.38 -11.94
CA LEU A 39 8.97 6.45 -13.08
C LEU A 39 10.30 6.49 -13.81
N ASN A 40 10.76 5.34 -14.30
CA ASN A 40 11.84 5.28 -15.28
C ASN A 40 11.34 5.68 -16.69
N ARG A 41 12.26 5.72 -17.66
CA ARG A 41 11.94 6.08 -19.05
C ARG A 41 10.84 5.19 -19.66
N ARG A 42 10.84 3.89 -19.36
CA ARG A 42 9.85 2.94 -19.88
C ARG A 42 8.48 3.17 -19.24
N GLY A 43 8.42 3.43 -17.94
CA GLY A 43 7.19 3.75 -17.21
C GLY A 43 6.53 5.02 -17.75
N ARG A 44 7.32 6.07 -17.98
CA ARG A 44 6.84 7.33 -18.59
C ARG A 44 6.31 7.11 -20.01
N ALA A 45 7.06 6.38 -20.85
CA ALA A 45 6.63 6.08 -22.22
C ALA A 45 5.37 5.21 -22.28
N ALA A 46 5.13 4.37 -21.27
CA ALA A 46 3.94 3.55 -21.16
C ALA A 46 2.76 4.24 -20.45
N HIS A 47 2.90 5.53 -20.09
CA HIS A 47 1.89 6.29 -19.33
C HIS A 47 1.41 5.55 -18.07
N VAL A 48 2.34 4.89 -17.37
CA VAL A 48 2.03 4.23 -16.10
C VAL A 48 1.65 5.30 -15.08
N ASP A 49 0.55 5.09 -14.37
CA ASP A 49 0.24 5.84 -13.16
C ASP A 49 1.25 5.45 -12.06
N PRO A 50 2.09 6.37 -11.55
CA PRO A 50 3.06 6.06 -10.49
C PRO A 50 2.40 5.50 -9.23
N TYR A 51 1.19 5.97 -8.89
CA TYR A 51 0.46 5.50 -7.71
C TYR A 51 0.16 4.00 -7.80
N SER A 52 -0.08 3.49 -9.02
CA SER A 52 -0.30 2.06 -9.27
C SER A 52 0.88 1.16 -8.91
N LEU A 53 2.10 1.70 -8.71
CA LEU A 53 3.28 0.93 -8.30
C LEU A 53 3.28 0.57 -6.81
N PHE A 54 2.50 1.29 -5.99
CA PHE A 54 2.30 1.03 -4.56
C PHE A 54 1.33 -0.14 -4.32
N MET A 55 0.86 -0.79 -5.39
CA MET A 55 0.02 -1.98 -5.34
C MET A 55 0.42 -3.00 -6.42
N GLY A 56 -0.15 -4.20 -6.33
CA GLY A 56 0.07 -5.24 -7.34
C GLY A 56 1.47 -5.85 -7.31
N PRO A 57 1.88 -6.56 -8.38
CA PRO A 57 3.08 -7.39 -8.36
C PRO A 57 4.38 -6.58 -8.43
N TRP A 58 5.42 -7.05 -7.72
CA TRP A 58 6.75 -6.44 -7.72
C TRP A 58 7.38 -6.33 -9.11
N ALA A 59 7.05 -7.26 -10.02
CA ALA A 59 7.49 -7.21 -11.40
C ALA A 59 7.12 -5.89 -12.12
N ARG A 60 6.00 -5.24 -11.76
CA ARG A 60 5.65 -3.92 -12.31
C ARG A 60 6.56 -2.83 -11.79
N VAL A 61 6.92 -2.88 -10.50
CA VAL A 61 7.86 -1.95 -9.87
C VAL A 61 9.21 -2.07 -10.57
N GLN A 62 9.74 -3.28 -10.71
CA GLN A 62 11.01 -3.52 -11.41
C GLN A 62 10.99 -3.04 -12.87
N ALA A 63 9.85 -3.14 -13.55
CA ALA A 63 9.74 -2.72 -14.94
C ALA A 63 9.66 -1.20 -15.12
N TYR A 64 9.04 -0.47 -14.18
CA TYR A 64 8.57 0.90 -14.42
C TYR A 64 9.00 1.94 -13.38
N ALA A 65 9.38 1.54 -12.16
CA ALA A 65 9.87 2.47 -11.14
C ALA A 65 11.21 3.09 -11.56
N SER A 66 11.44 4.32 -11.11
CA SER A 66 12.77 4.93 -11.15
C SER A 66 13.73 4.22 -10.20
N GLU A 67 15.02 4.52 -10.34
CA GLU A 67 16.06 4.02 -9.42
C GLU A 67 15.82 4.54 -7.99
N GLU A 68 15.56 5.84 -7.82
CA GLU A 68 15.23 6.45 -6.53
C GLU A 68 14.02 5.78 -5.86
N LEU A 69 12.96 5.45 -6.62
CA LEU A 69 11.79 4.77 -6.06
C LEU A 69 12.07 3.31 -5.69
N LEU A 70 12.94 2.62 -6.43
CA LEU A 70 13.38 1.26 -6.07
C LEU A 70 14.17 1.26 -4.76
N GLU A 71 15.07 2.22 -4.60
CA GLU A 71 15.83 2.43 -3.35
C GLU A 71 14.88 2.77 -2.20
N TRP A 72 13.94 3.68 -2.42
CA TRP A 72 12.95 4.06 -1.41
C TRP A 72 12.14 2.84 -0.92
N PHE A 73 11.68 1.98 -1.83
CA PHE A 73 10.98 0.75 -1.45
C PHE A 73 11.88 -0.26 -0.72
N ALA A 74 13.17 -0.30 -1.02
CA ALA A 74 14.11 -1.18 -0.30
C ALA A 74 14.29 -0.73 1.16
N GLU A 75 14.25 0.57 1.41
CA GLU A 75 14.40 1.15 2.75
C GLU A 75 13.09 1.14 3.57
N HIS A 76 11.96 1.45 2.95
CA HIS A 76 10.69 1.67 3.65
C HIS A 76 9.73 0.48 3.53
N GLY A 77 10.03 -0.46 2.63
CA GLY A 77 9.15 -1.56 2.28
C GLY A 77 7.98 -1.15 1.38
N ARG A 78 7.21 -2.14 0.93
CA ARG A 78 6.01 -1.96 0.12
C ARG A 78 4.93 -2.93 0.58
N MET A 79 4.26 -2.57 1.68
CA MET A 79 3.28 -3.41 2.35
C MET A 79 2.09 -3.73 1.43
N THR A 80 1.74 -5.01 1.36
CA THR A 80 0.54 -5.50 0.68
C THR A 80 -0.69 -5.35 1.57
N PHE A 81 -1.89 -5.41 0.97
CA PHE A 81 -3.13 -5.40 1.75
C PHE A 81 -3.22 -6.60 2.71
N GLU A 82 -2.74 -7.78 2.31
CA GLU A 82 -2.74 -8.97 3.16
C GLU A 82 -1.83 -8.81 4.38
N GLU A 83 -0.65 -8.20 4.20
CA GLU A 83 0.24 -7.87 5.31
C GLU A 83 -0.37 -6.82 6.24
N PHE A 84 -1.01 -5.79 5.68
CA PHE A 84 -1.70 -4.76 6.44
C PHE A 84 -2.87 -5.32 7.24
N GLU A 85 -3.72 -6.15 6.61
CA GLU A 85 -4.86 -6.81 7.24
C GLU A 85 -4.40 -7.69 8.41
N ARG A 86 -3.34 -8.49 8.21
CA ARG A 86 -2.74 -9.30 9.28
C ARG A 86 -2.23 -8.44 10.44
N GLN A 87 -1.47 -7.37 10.18
CA GLN A 87 -1.00 -6.46 11.23
C GLN A 87 -2.14 -5.84 12.03
N ARG A 88 -3.25 -5.48 11.37
CA ARG A 88 -4.44 -4.93 12.03
C ARG A 88 -5.19 -5.96 12.87
N ILE A 89 -5.35 -7.19 12.36
CA ILE A 89 -5.96 -8.29 13.10
C ILE A 89 -5.12 -8.61 14.35
N ASP A 90 -3.80 -8.73 14.20
CA ASP A 90 -2.90 -9.00 15.32
C ASP A 90 -3.00 -7.89 16.37
N ALA A 91 -3.00 -6.61 15.94
CA ALA A 91 -3.15 -5.47 16.85
C ALA A 91 -4.46 -5.50 17.66
N LEU A 92 -5.58 -5.80 17.00
CA LEU A 92 -6.89 -5.94 17.68
C LEU A 92 -6.87 -7.07 18.71
N HIS A 93 -6.25 -8.21 18.37
CA HIS A 93 -6.11 -9.33 19.31
C HIS A 93 -5.26 -8.97 20.53
N TYR A 94 -4.21 -8.16 20.38
CA TYR A 94 -3.43 -7.67 21.51
C TYR A 94 -4.21 -6.69 22.39
N GLU A 95 -5.01 -5.80 21.80
CA GLU A 95 -5.85 -4.85 22.54
C GLU A 95 -6.93 -5.55 23.38
N GLU A 96 -7.55 -6.61 22.86
CA GLU A 96 -8.54 -7.42 23.59
C GLU A 96 -7.94 -8.21 24.78
N MET A 97 -6.66 -8.59 24.70
CA MET A 97 -5.96 -9.34 25.74
C MET A 97 -5.31 -8.45 26.82
N ALA A 98 -5.16 -7.15 26.54
CA ALA A 98 -4.55 -6.17 27.43
C ALA A 98 -5.58 -5.34 28.22
N GLY A 99 -6.87 -5.44 27.89
CA GLY A 99 -8.00 -4.82 28.60
C GLY A 99 -8.68 -5.78 29.57
#